data_AF-A0A484TD58-F1
#
_entry.id   AF-A0A484TD58-F1
#
_cell.length_a   1.000
_cell.length_b   1.000
_cell.length_c   1.000
_cell.angle_alpha   90.00
_cell.angle_beta   90.00
_cell.angle_gamma   90.00
#
_symmetry.space_group_name_H-M   'P 1'
#
loop_
_entity.id
_entity.type
_entity.pdbx_description
1 polymer ?
#
loop_
_entity_poly.entity_id
_entity_poly.type
_entity_poly.pdbx_seq_one_letter_code
_entity_poly.pdbx_strand_id
1 'polypeptide(L)'
;MWLDALGAEKNWAVLSGDAFRKRQGAERRLIRKHGITVFVLQPSWSSRRYWDKLSQLVLWWPKIVAQANAVEASTFEVPWPSSGRFRQI
;
A
#
# COMPACT_ATOMS: atom_id res chain seq x y z
N MET A 1 -18.97 1.46 -3.70
CA MET A 1 -17.67 1.75 -3.05
C MET A 1 -16.56 1.40 -4.04
N TRP A 2 -15.49 2.20 -4.14
CA TRP A 2 -14.48 2.04 -5.22
C TRP A 2 -13.69 0.71 -5.14
N LEU A 3 -13.49 0.17 -3.94
CA LEU A 3 -12.81 -1.12 -3.71
C LEU A 3 -13.53 -2.31 -4.37
N ASP A 4 -14.86 -2.29 -4.43
CA ASP A 4 -15.63 -3.38 -5.06
C ASP A 4 -15.48 -3.39 -6.58
N ALA A 5 -15.36 -2.21 -7.20
CA ALA A 5 -15.13 -2.08 -8.64
C ALA A 5 -13.73 -2.62 -9.01
N LEU A 6 -12.69 -2.25 -8.23
CA LEU A 6 -11.34 -2.78 -8.43
C LEU A 6 -11.26 -4.30 -8.21
N GLY A 7 -11.99 -4.81 -7.23
CA GLY A 7 -12.07 -6.25 -6.99
C GLY A 7 -12.66 -7.04 -8.16
N ALA A 8 -13.62 -6.44 -8.87
CA ALA A 8 -14.23 -7.06 -10.06
C ALA A 8 -13.25 -7.11 -11.25
N GLU A 9 -12.42 -6.08 -11.43
CA GLU A 9 -11.42 -6.01 -12.50
C GLU A 9 -10.21 -6.93 -12.26
N LYS A 10 -9.93 -7.26 -10.98
CA LYS A 10 -8.80 -8.08 -10.52
C LYS A 10 -7.43 -7.46 -10.83
N ASN A 11 -6.38 -8.05 -10.26
CA ASN A 11 -4.98 -7.69 -10.52
C ASN A 11 -4.59 -6.25 -10.14
N TRP A 12 -5.31 -5.66 -9.20
CA TRP A 12 -5.05 -4.31 -8.69
C TRP A 12 -4.22 -4.35 -7.40
N ALA A 13 -3.27 -3.42 -7.29
CA ALA A 13 -2.60 -3.09 -6.05
C ALA A 13 -2.80 -1.61 -5.71
N VAL A 14 -2.94 -1.31 -4.42
CA VAL A 14 -3.20 0.06 -3.93
C VAL A 14 -2.02 0.57 -3.14
N LEU A 15 -1.58 1.80 -3.41
CA LEU A 15 -0.63 2.54 -2.59
C LEU A 15 -1.34 3.73 -1.93
N SER A 16 -1.26 3.83 -0.61
CA SER A 16 -2.00 4.84 0.17
C SER A 16 -1.12 5.51 1.22
N GLY A 17 -1.30 6.82 1.40
CA GLY A 17 -0.75 7.57 2.53
C GLY A 17 -1.60 7.48 3.80
N ASP A 18 -2.85 7.00 3.69
CA ASP A 18 -3.71 6.72 4.84
C ASP A 18 -3.62 5.23 5.17
N ALA A 19 -3.39 4.94 6.45
CA ALA A 19 -3.31 3.59 6.99
C ALA A 19 -4.67 2.89 7.12
N PHE A 20 -5.74 3.45 6.54
CA PHE A 20 -7.11 2.96 6.62
C PHE A 20 -7.57 2.75 8.07
N ARG A 21 -7.00 3.53 9.00
CA ARG A 21 -7.20 3.37 10.46
C ARG A 21 -8.60 3.78 10.91
N LYS A 22 -9.28 4.65 10.16
CA LYS A 22 -10.58 5.22 10.54
C LYS A 22 -11.77 4.28 10.29
N ARG A 23 -11.68 3.34 9.34
CA ARG A 23 -12.78 2.42 8.99
C ARG A 23 -12.42 0.99 9.40
N GLN A 24 -12.44 0.78 10.72
CA GLN A 24 -12.15 -0.51 11.37
C GLN A 24 -12.76 -1.70 10.62
N GLY A 25 -11.91 -2.60 10.12
CA GLY A 25 -12.25 -3.94 9.67
C GLY A 25 -12.99 -4.06 8.33
N ALA A 26 -13.88 -3.13 7.96
CA ALA A 26 -14.69 -3.27 6.75
C ALA A 26 -13.84 -3.21 5.46
N GLU A 27 -13.02 -2.17 5.31
CA GLU A 27 -12.13 -2.03 4.16
C GLU A 27 -11.07 -3.13 4.13
N ARG A 28 -10.48 -3.50 5.28
CA ARG A 28 -9.55 -4.65 5.38
C ARG A 28 -10.20 -5.98 4.98
N ARG A 29 -11.46 -6.21 5.38
CA ARG A 29 -12.22 -7.41 4.97
C ARG A 29 -12.48 -7.41 3.47
N LEU A 30 -12.77 -6.26 2.88
CA LEU A 30 -12.99 -6.13 1.44
C LEU A 30 -11.69 -6.33 0.64
N ILE A 31 -10.58 -5.76 1.11
CA ILE A 31 -9.25 -5.97 0.54
C ILE A 31 -8.93 -7.47 0.51
N ARG A 32 -9.13 -8.17 1.64
CA ARG A 32 -8.95 -9.63 1.71
C ARG A 32 -9.92 -10.39 0.82
N LYS A 33 -11.19 -9.99 0.79
CA LYS A 33 -12.24 -10.61 -0.02
C LYS A 33 -11.96 -10.52 -1.52
N HIS A 34 -11.38 -9.40 -1.96
CA HIS A 34 -11.13 -9.09 -3.37
C HIS A 34 -9.69 -9.39 -3.82
N GLY A 35 -8.85 -9.97 -2.96
CA GLY A 35 -7.47 -10.33 -3.30
C GLY A 35 -6.52 -9.14 -3.49
N ILE A 36 -6.94 -7.92 -3.13
CA ILE A 36 -6.17 -6.70 -3.41
C ILE A 36 -4.97 -6.64 -2.45
N THR A 37 -3.79 -6.33 -2.99
CA THR A 37 -2.61 -6.03 -2.18
C THR A 37 -2.52 -4.53 -1.91
N VAL A 38 -2.28 -4.15 -0.66
CA VAL A 38 -2.27 -2.74 -0.23
C VAL A 38 -0.94 -2.39 0.42
N PHE A 39 -0.37 -1.27 -0.03
CA PHE A 39 0.83 -0.66 0.50
C PHE A 39 0.44 0.65 1.20
N VAL A 40 0.82 0.77 2.46
CA VAL A 40 0.54 1.92 3.32
C VAL A 40 1.84 2.62 3.66
N LEU A 41 1.93 3.92 3.40
CA LEU A 41 3.08 4.70 3.82
C LEU A 41 3.07 4.86 5.35
N GLN A 42 4.22 4.62 5.98
CA GLN A 42 4.35 4.82 7.42
C GLN A 42 4.12 6.29 7.83
N PRO A 43 3.74 6.55 9.09
CA PRO A 43 3.59 7.92 9.59
C PRO A 43 4.83 8.82 9.40
N SER A 44 6.02 8.21 9.35
CA SER A 44 7.31 8.89 9.08
C SER A 44 7.40 9.58 7.73
N TRP A 45 6.53 9.23 6.78
CA TRP A 45 6.42 9.94 5.50
C TRP A 45 5.75 11.30 5.67
N SER A 46 4.81 11.45 6.60
CA SER A 46 3.93 12.64 6.68
C SER A 46 4.72 13.95 6.90
N SER A 47 5.79 13.90 7.70
CA SER A 47 6.67 15.04 8.02
C SER A 47 7.61 15.47 6.90
N ARG A 48 7.66 14.74 5.77
CA ARG A 48 8.59 15.00 4.66
C ARG A 48 7.98 15.95 3.65
N ARG A 49 8.83 16.73 2.96
CA ARG A 49 8.36 17.65 1.91
C ARG A 49 7.89 16.86 0.70
N TYR A 50 7.09 17.52 -0.13
CA TYR A 50 6.48 16.90 -1.31
C TYR A 50 7.50 16.24 -2.25
N TRP A 51 8.57 16.96 -2.60
CA TRP A 51 9.60 16.44 -3.51
C TRP A 51 10.42 15.30 -2.90
N ASP A 52 10.68 15.36 -1.58
CA ASP A 52 11.34 14.25 -0.88
C ASP A 52 10.47 12.99 -0.93
N LYS A 53 9.15 13.12 -0.74
CA LYS A 53 8.22 11.98 -0.83
C LYS A 53 8.25 11.37 -2.24
N LEU A 54 8.22 12.21 -3.27
CA LEU A 54 8.24 11.74 -4.66
C LEU A 54 9.53 11.01 -5.00
N SER A 55 10.69 11.59 -4.68
CA SER A 55 11.98 10.93 -4.96
C SER A 55 12.09 9.60 -4.21
N GLN A 56 11.63 9.56 -2.96
CA GLN A 56 11.61 8.35 -2.15
C GLN A 56 10.65 7.28 -2.72
N LEU A 57 9.50 7.68 -3.25
CA LEU A 57 8.55 6.78 -3.93
C LEU A 57 9.14 6.19 -5.20
N VAL A 58 9.85 6.97 -6.00
CA VAL A 58 10.54 6.48 -7.20
C VAL A 58 11.56 5.39 -6.84
N LEU A 59 12.31 5.58 -5.74
CA LEU A 59 13.24 4.56 -5.24
C LEU A 59 12.55 3.29 -4.73
N TRP A 60 11.35 3.42 -4.18
CA TRP A 60 10.54 2.29 -3.71
C TRP A 60 9.81 1.56 -4.83
N TRP A 61 9.55 2.22 -5.95
CA TRP A 61 8.68 1.71 -7.02
C TRP A 61 9.05 0.30 -7.49
N PRO A 62 10.33 -0.04 -7.77
CA PRO A 62 10.67 -1.39 -8.20
C PRO A 62 10.31 -2.47 -7.17
N LYS A 63 10.48 -2.18 -5.87
CA LYS A 63 10.13 -3.10 -4.78
C LYS A 63 8.63 -3.25 -4.63
N ILE A 64 7.87 -2.16 -4.78
CA ILE A 64 6.40 -2.18 -4.69
C ILE A 64 5.82 -3.04 -5.83
N VAL A 65 6.27 -2.81 -7.06
CA VAL A 65 5.82 -3.59 -8.23
C VAL A 65 6.20 -5.07 -8.09
N ALA A 66 7.45 -5.37 -7.72
CA ALA A 66 7.89 -6.75 -7.52
C ALA A 66 7.06 -7.45 -6.43
N GLN A 67 6.79 -6.77 -5.31
CA GLN A 67 5.98 -7.33 -4.24
C GLN A 67 4.52 -7.50 -4.65
N ALA A 68 3.94 -6.52 -5.35
CA ALA A 68 2.56 -6.58 -5.84
C ALA A 68 2.33 -7.77 -6.78
N ASN A 69 3.32 -8.12 -7.59
CA ASN A 69 3.26 -9.28 -8.48
C ASN A 69 3.52 -10.63 -7.76
N ALA A 70 4.11 -10.60 -6.56
CA ALA A 70 4.49 -11.80 -5.83
C ALA A 70 3.44 -12.27 -4.83
N VAL A 71 2.50 -11.41 -4.42
CA VAL A 71 1.53 -11.71 -3.35
C VAL A 71 0.16 -11.12 -3.64
N GLU A 72 -0.85 -11.79 -3.12
CA GLU A 72 -2.24 -11.34 -3.14
C GLU A 72 -2.77 -11.10 -1.73
N ALA A 73 -3.87 -10.35 -1.62
CA ALA A 73 -4.65 -10.15 -0.40
C ALA A 73 -3.86 -9.66 0.84
N SER A 74 -2.71 -9.01 0.63
CA SER A 74 -1.76 -8.68 1.69
C SER A 74 -1.70 -7.18 1.97
N THR A 75 -1.39 -6.80 3.21
CA THR A 75 -1.18 -5.40 3.59
C THR A 75 0.24 -5.19 4.08
N PHE A 76 0.92 -4.21 3.51
CA PHE A 76 2.30 -3.86 3.84
C PHE A 76 2.41 -2.40 4.28
N GLU A 77 3.22 -2.13 5.28
CA GLU A 77 3.74 -0.80 5.55
C GLU A 77 5.06 -0.59 4.79
N VAL A 78 5.16 0.59 4.17
CA VAL A 78 6.35 1.06 3.45
C VAL A 78 7.08 2.05 4.37
N PRO A 79 8.26 1.71 4.90
CA PRO A 79 9.04 2.64 5.70
C PRO A 79 9.65 3.74 4.83
N TRP A 80 9.98 4.87 5.45
CA TRP A 80 10.63 5.99 4.75
C TRP A 80 11.91 5.58 4.01
N PRO A 81 12.96 5.03 4.68
CA PRO A 81 14.20 4.68 4.00
C PRO A 81 13.99 3.55 2.97
N SER A 82 14.41 3.78 1.73
CA SER A 82 14.36 2.79 0.64
C SER A 82 15.26 1.59 0.86
N SER A 83 16.26 1.68 1.76
CA SER A 83 17.05 0.53 2.22
C SER A 83 16.26 -0.41 3.14
N GLY A 84 15.11 0.02 3.64
CA GLY A 84 14.24 -0.78 4.50
C GLY A 84 13.56 -1.96 3.78
N ARG A 85 12.80 -2.73 4.56
CA ARG A 85 11.95 -3.83 4.12
C ARG A 85 10.50 -3.50 4.40
N PHE A 86 9.58 -4.06 3.61
CA PHE A 86 8.16 -4.00 3.92
C PHE A 86 7.87 -4.63 5.28
N ARG A 87 6.91 -4.08 6.01
CA ARG A 87 6.36 -4.73 7.21
C ARG A 87 4.93 -5.17 6.93
N GLN A 88 4.66 -6.47 6.97
CA GLN A 88 3.29 -6.97 6.80
C GLN A 88 2.46 -6.71 8.07
N ILE A 89 1.20 -6.28 7.90
CA ILE A 89 0.28 -5.88 8.99
C ILE A 89 -1.16 -6.39 8.79
#